data_AF-A0A0S8KVJ9-F1
#
_entry.id   AF-A0A0S8KVJ9-F1
#
_cell.length_a   1.000
_cell.length_b   1.000
_cell.length_c   1.000
_cell.angle_alpha   90.00
_cell.angle_beta   90.00
_cell.angle_gamma   90.00
#
_symmetry.space_group_name_H-M   'P 1'
#
loop_
_entity.id
_entity.type
_entity.pdbx_description
1 polymer ?
#
loop_
_entity_poly.entity_id
_entity_poly.type
_entity_poly.pdbx_seq_one_letter_code
_entity_poly.pdbx_strand_id
1 'polypeptide(L)'
;MLKFLAKSAVIALIVAFASSPAAMAAEAGRKHHVIFHVTDSDQIKWNQALNNAANLQKAVGKENIEVEVVVNGPGLDMMKFESPVGSRMKEAMNNGVSLLACAATMRAAKITEKDLYQGVKTVPGGVGQIMKRQEAGWTYIKI
;
A
#
# COMPACT_ATOMS: atom_id res chain seq x y z
N MET A 1 -18.12 70.69 12.07
CA MET A 1 -16.95 69.80 11.84
C MET A 1 -17.36 68.36 12.08
N LEU A 2 -17.40 67.62 10.97
CA LEU A 2 -17.32 66.18 10.73
C LEU A 2 -17.09 65.23 11.92
N LYS A 3 -18.01 64.28 12.16
CA LYS A 3 -17.70 62.91 12.61
C LYS A 3 -18.65 61.92 11.93
N PHE A 4 -18.28 61.47 10.73
CA PHE A 4 -18.88 60.30 10.08
C PHE A 4 -18.39 59.04 10.79
N LEU A 5 -19.30 58.32 11.44
CA LEU A 5 -19.06 56.98 11.97
C LEU A 5 -19.46 55.97 10.89
N ALA A 6 -18.56 55.70 9.93
CA ALA A 6 -18.79 54.66 8.94
C ALA A 6 -18.42 53.29 9.53
N LYS A 7 -19.45 52.50 9.87
CA LYS A 7 -19.30 51.07 10.20
C LYS A 7 -18.95 50.32 8.92
N SER A 8 -17.66 50.04 8.68
CA SER A 8 -17.23 49.19 7.58
C SER A 8 -17.64 47.75 7.85
N ALA A 9 -18.67 47.28 7.13
CA ALA A 9 -19.03 45.87 7.09
C ALA A 9 -17.99 45.12 6.23
N VAL A 10 -17.18 44.29 6.87
CA VAL A 10 -16.28 43.36 6.17
C VAL A 10 -17.14 42.18 5.71
N ILE A 11 -17.44 42.11 4.41
CA ILE A 11 -18.10 40.96 3.80
C ILE A 11 -17.03 39.86 3.66
N ALA A 12 -17.10 38.84 4.52
CA ALA A 12 -16.29 37.64 4.38
C ALA A 12 -16.84 36.82 3.20
N LEU A 13 -16.10 36.78 2.09
CA LEU A 13 -16.43 35.96 0.94
C LEU A 13 -16.09 34.50 1.26
N ILE A 14 -17.07 33.76 1.78
CA ILE A 14 -16.97 32.30 1.94
C ILE A 14 -17.14 31.70 0.55
N VAL A 15 -16.02 31.38 -0.11
CA VAL A 15 -16.05 30.59 -1.35
C VAL A 15 -16.35 29.14 -0.95
N ALA A 16 -17.62 28.75 -1.05
CA ALA A 16 -18.01 27.35 -0.90
C ALA A 16 -17.46 26.57 -2.10
N PHE A 17 -16.41 25.78 -1.89
CA PHE A 17 -15.94 24.78 -2.85
C PHE A 17 -16.99 23.67 -2.94
N ALA A 18 -18.02 23.88 -3.76
CA ALA A 18 -18.94 22.81 -4.14
C ALA A 18 -18.21 21.88 -5.13
N SER A 19 -17.86 20.68 -4.67
CA SER A 19 -17.31 19.64 -5.52
C SER A 19 -18.28 19.34 -6.66
N SER A 20 -17.82 19.48 -7.91
CA SER A 20 -18.66 19.19 -9.08
C SER A 20 -18.99 17.69 -9.16
N PRO A 21 -20.21 17.29 -9.59
CA PRO A 21 -20.60 15.88 -9.73
C PRO A 21 -19.63 15.06 -10.61
N ALA A 22 -19.04 15.70 -11.62
CA ALA A 22 -18.01 15.08 -12.48
C ALA A 22 -16.71 14.72 -11.72
N ALA A 23 -16.33 15.50 -10.70
CA ALA A 23 -15.15 15.22 -9.88
C ALA A 23 -15.37 14.01 -8.95
N MET A 24 -16.58 13.86 -8.40
CA MET A 24 -16.96 12.69 -7.59
C MET A 24 -17.05 11.42 -8.45
N ALA A 25 -17.63 11.52 -9.66
CA ALA A 25 -17.69 10.39 -10.59
C ALA A 25 -16.29 9.99 -11.12
N ALA A 26 -15.39 10.95 -11.31
CA ALA A 26 -14.00 10.69 -11.69
C ALA A 26 -13.16 10.05 -10.58
N GLU A 27 -13.61 10.13 -9.32
CA GLU A 27 -13.00 9.40 -8.19
C GLU A 27 -13.53 7.97 -8.12
N ALA A 28 -14.83 7.76 -8.38
CA ALA A 28 -15.54 6.48 -8.32
C ALA A 28 -15.17 5.47 -9.44
N GLY A 29 -14.10 5.69 -10.20
CA GLY A 29 -13.63 4.79 -11.25
C GLY A 29 -12.11 4.76 -11.45
N ARG A 30 -11.34 5.37 -10.53
CA ARG A 30 -9.87 5.28 -10.61
C ARG A 30 -9.40 3.90 -10.19
N LYS A 31 -8.54 3.31 -11.01
CA LYS A 31 -7.73 2.19 -10.59
C LYS A 31 -6.59 2.72 -9.71
N HIS A 32 -6.54 2.20 -8.49
CA HIS A 32 -5.49 2.48 -7.53
C HIS A 32 -4.41 1.40 -7.61
N HIS A 33 -3.22 1.73 -7.12
CA HIS A 33 -2.13 0.79 -7.01
C HIS A 33 -1.24 1.14 -5.82
N VAL A 34 -0.77 0.12 -5.11
CA VAL A 34 0.02 0.31 -3.89
C VAL A 34 1.04 -0.81 -3.74
N ILE A 35 2.24 -0.42 -3.32
CA ILE A 35 3.28 -1.34 -2.91
C ILE A 35 3.63 -1.11 -1.44
N PHE A 36 3.41 -2.13 -0.63
CA PHE A 36 3.84 -2.20 0.76
C PHE A 36 5.25 -2.78 0.83
N HIS A 37 6.12 -2.16 1.62
CA HIS A 37 7.49 -2.62 1.81
C HIS A 37 7.72 -3.05 3.26
N VAL A 38 7.84 -4.36 3.45
CA VAL A 38 8.08 -4.96 4.77
C VAL A 38 9.54 -5.40 4.87
N THR A 39 10.23 -4.98 5.93
CA THR A 39 11.65 -5.33 6.17
C THR A 39 11.87 -6.12 7.44
N ASP A 40 10.86 -6.25 8.29
CA ASP A 40 10.96 -6.77 9.65
C ASP A 40 10.33 -8.16 9.75
N SER A 41 10.94 -9.05 10.54
CA SER A 41 10.42 -10.38 10.85
C SER A 41 9.39 -10.38 11.98
N ASP A 42 9.08 -9.22 12.56
CA ASP A 42 8.08 -9.09 13.62
C ASP A 42 6.66 -9.43 13.13
N GLN A 43 5.99 -10.32 13.86
CA GLN A 43 4.66 -10.81 13.51
C GLN A 43 3.60 -9.71 13.56
N ILE A 44 3.73 -8.73 14.45
CA ILE A 44 2.78 -7.61 14.57
C ILE A 44 2.87 -6.72 13.33
N LYS A 45 4.08 -6.39 12.87
CA LYS A 45 4.29 -5.62 11.63
C LYS A 45 3.80 -6.36 10.40
N TRP A 46 4.01 -7.67 10.32
CA TRP A 46 3.43 -8.49 9.25
C TRP A 46 1.91 -8.46 9.24
N ASN A 47 1.32 -8.62 10.42
CA ASN A 47 -0.12 -8.55 10.59
C ASN A 47 -0.67 -7.17 10.20
N GLN A 48 0.07 -6.10 10.50
CA GLN A 48 -0.26 -4.73 10.11
C GLN A 48 -0.22 -4.55 8.58
N ALA A 49 0.82 -5.05 7.90
CA ALA A 49 0.92 -4.98 6.44
C ALA A 49 -0.29 -5.66 5.76
N LEU A 50 -0.64 -6.87 6.19
CA LEU A 50 -1.77 -7.63 5.66
C LEU A 50 -3.12 -6.97 5.98
N ASN A 51 -3.28 -6.40 7.18
CA ASN A 51 -4.46 -5.62 7.55
C ASN A 51 -4.62 -4.37 6.66
N ASN A 52 -3.52 -3.65 6.42
CA ASN A 52 -3.55 -2.44 5.60
C ASN A 52 -3.93 -2.75 4.15
N ALA A 53 -3.37 -3.84 3.59
CA ALA A 53 -3.77 -4.33 2.28
C ALA A 53 -5.27 -4.64 2.19
N ALA A 54 -5.79 -5.44 3.13
CA ALA A 54 -7.20 -5.81 3.18
C ALA A 54 -8.12 -4.59 3.38
N ASN A 55 -7.73 -3.66 4.25
CA ASN A 55 -8.49 -2.43 4.52
C ASN A 55 -8.54 -1.52 3.29
N LEU A 56 -7.44 -1.38 2.55
CA LEU A 56 -7.44 -0.61 1.30
C LEU A 56 -8.36 -1.27 0.26
N GLN A 57 -8.26 -2.58 0.06
CA GLN A 57 -9.15 -3.31 -0.84
C GLN A 57 -10.63 -3.13 -0.45
N LYS A 58 -10.94 -3.14 0.85
CA LYS A 58 -12.31 -2.88 1.34
C LYS A 58 -12.76 -1.45 1.09
N ALA A 59 -11.87 -0.47 1.24
CA ALA A 59 -12.20 0.95 1.11
C ALA A 59 -12.48 1.36 -0.34
N VAL A 60 -11.73 0.83 -1.31
CA VAL A 60 -11.81 1.26 -2.72
C VAL A 60 -12.45 0.22 -3.65
N GLY A 61 -12.69 -1.00 -3.16
CA GLY A 61 -13.10 -2.15 -3.97
C GLY A 61 -11.88 -2.91 -4.48
N LYS A 62 -11.85 -4.23 -4.25
CA LYS A 62 -10.70 -5.10 -4.57
C LYS A 62 -10.37 -5.13 -6.07
N GLU A 63 -11.38 -4.92 -6.91
CA GLU A 63 -11.29 -4.83 -8.37
C GLU A 63 -10.74 -3.49 -8.87
N ASN A 64 -10.74 -2.48 -8.00
CA ASN A 64 -10.26 -1.13 -8.30
C ASN A 64 -8.87 -0.86 -7.72
N ILE A 65 -8.20 -1.86 -7.12
CA ILE A 65 -6.85 -1.69 -6.59
C ILE A 65 -5.93 -2.87 -6.86
N GLU A 66 -4.74 -2.58 -7.35
CA GLU A 66 -3.63 -3.53 -7.38
C GLU A 66 -2.77 -3.38 -6.12
N VAL A 67 -2.49 -4.50 -5.44
CA VAL A 67 -1.72 -4.51 -4.20
C VAL A 67 -0.53 -5.45 -4.31
N GLU A 68 0.66 -4.90 -4.11
CA GLU A 68 1.89 -5.66 -3.93
C GLU A 68 2.42 -5.49 -2.51
N VAL A 69 2.94 -6.58 -1.94
CA VAL A 69 3.75 -6.55 -0.72
C VAL A 69 5.11 -7.09 -1.09
N VAL A 70 6.11 -6.22 -1.08
CA VAL A 70 7.50 -6.59 -1.36
C VAL A 70 8.30 -6.68 -0.08
N VAL A 71 9.14 -7.71 0.00
CA VAL A 71 9.86 -8.06 1.21
C VAL A 71 11.32 -8.27 0.92
N ASN A 72 12.16 -7.64 1.74
CA ASN A 72 13.60 -7.84 1.77
C ASN A 72 14.07 -7.82 3.23
N GLY A 73 15.36 -8.08 3.44
CA GLY A 73 15.95 -8.12 4.79
C GLY A 73 15.32 -9.21 5.69
N PRO A 74 15.33 -9.00 7.02
CA PRO A 74 14.77 -9.94 7.99
C PRO A 74 13.32 -10.35 7.74
N GLY A 75 12.50 -9.48 7.14
CA GLY A 75 11.10 -9.79 6.85
C GLY A 75 10.88 -11.04 6.01
N LEU A 76 11.89 -11.48 5.25
CA LEU A 76 11.82 -12.70 4.45
C LEU A 76 11.57 -13.96 5.30
N ASP A 77 11.93 -13.96 6.59
CA ASP A 77 11.67 -15.09 7.50
C ASP A 77 10.17 -15.40 7.63
N MET A 78 9.32 -14.38 7.58
CA MET A 78 7.87 -14.54 7.67
C MET A 78 7.23 -14.99 6.34
N MET A 79 8.00 -15.04 5.25
CA MET A 79 7.55 -15.62 3.98
C MET A 79 7.84 -17.12 3.86
N LYS A 80 8.48 -17.74 4.85
CA LYS A 80 8.82 -19.17 4.82
C LYS A 80 7.59 -20.06 4.99
N PHE A 81 7.70 -21.33 4.58
CA PHE A 81 6.62 -22.31 4.67
C PHE A 81 6.02 -22.44 6.08
N GLU A 82 6.87 -22.47 7.11
CA GLU A 82 6.45 -22.64 8.52
C GLU A 82 6.09 -21.31 9.22
N SER A 83 5.84 -20.26 8.44
CA SER A 83 5.56 -18.93 9.00
C SER A 83 4.31 -18.91 9.87
N PRO A 84 4.34 -18.27 11.05
CA PRO A 84 3.16 -18.10 11.90
C PRO A 84 2.08 -17.20 11.27
N VAL A 85 2.38 -16.53 10.16
CA VAL A 85 1.41 -15.75 9.36
C VAL A 85 1.03 -16.42 8.04
N GLY A 86 1.41 -17.67 7.82
CA GLY A 86 1.18 -18.41 6.57
C GLY A 86 -0.29 -18.46 6.13
N SER A 87 -1.21 -18.73 7.07
CA SER A 87 -2.65 -18.73 6.79
C SER A 87 -3.14 -17.37 6.29
N ARG A 88 -2.62 -16.28 6.86
CA ARG A 88 -2.97 -14.91 6.48
C ARG A 88 -2.35 -14.51 5.14
N MET A 89 -1.13 -14.96 4.85
CA MET A 89 -0.52 -14.79 3.52
C MET A 89 -1.36 -15.48 2.44
N LYS A 90 -1.81 -16.72 2.70
CA LYS A 90 -2.71 -17.45 1.81
C LYS A 90 -4.00 -16.67 1.56
N GLU A 91 -4.63 -16.17 2.61
CA GLU A 91 -5.85 -15.36 2.50
C GLU A 91 -5.62 -14.09 1.66
N ALA A 92 -4.54 -13.36 1.92
CA ALA A 92 -4.20 -12.16 1.16
C ALA A 92 -3.98 -12.47 -0.34
N MET A 93 -3.26 -13.55 -0.65
CA MET A 93 -3.05 -13.98 -2.04
C MET A 93 -4.34 -14.41 -2.72
N ASN A 94 -5.22 -15.14 -2.02
CA ASN A 94 -6.54 -15.49 -2.53
C ASN A 94 -7.41 -14.26 -2.82
N ASN A 95 -7.19 -13.16 -2.10
CA ASN A 95 -7.83 -11.86 -2.31
C ASN A 95 -7.10 -10.97 -3.34
N GLY A 96 -6.10 -11.50 -4.04
CA GLY A 96 -5.41 -10.81 -5.14
C GLY A 96 -4.18 -10.01 -4.75
N VAL A 97 -3.73 -10.07 -3.48
CA VAL A 97 -2.48 -9.44 -3.06
C VAL A 97 -1.28 -10.23 -3.59
N SER A 98 -0.34 -9.57 -4.26
CA SER A 98 0.91 -10.20 -4.70
C SER A 98 2.00 -10.08 -3.63
N LEU A 99 2.44 -11.21 -3.08
CA LEU A 99 3.55 -11.28 -2.14
C LEU A 99 4.86 -11.54 -2.90
N LEU A 100 5.84 -10.62 -2.78
CA LEU A 100 7.06 -10.58 -3.57
C LEU A 100 8.31 -10.69 -2.69
N ALA A 101 9.02 -11.80 -2.79
CA ALA A 101 10.31 -12.03 -2.13
C ALA A 101 11.48 -11.47 -2.95
N CYS A 102 12.38 -10.74 -2.30
CA CYS A 102 13.60 -10.21 -2.90
C CYS A 102 14.65 -11.31 -3.11
N ALA A 103 14.94 -11.67 -4.37
CA ALA A 103 15.91 -12.69 -4.72
C ALA A 103 17.34 -12.37 -4.24
N ALA A 104 17.73 -11.09 -4.23
CA ALA A 104 19.02 -10.68 -3.65
C ALA A 104 19.11 -11.00 -2.14
N THR A 105 18.03 -10.76 -1.39
CA THR A 105 17.95 -11.13 0.04
C THR A 105 17.92 -12.63 0.20
N MET A 106 17.14 -13.34 -0.61
CA MET A 106 17.09 -14.81 -0.59
C MET A 106 18.48 -15.43 -0.77
N ARG A 107 19.26 -14.95 -1.76
CA ARG A 107 20.65 -15.41 -1.98
C ARG A 107 21.54 -15.16 -0.77
N ALA A 108 21.47 -13.96 -0.17
CA ALA A 108 22.26 -13.63 1.02
C ALA A 108 21.89 -14.52 2.23
N ALA A 109 20.61 -14.85 2.38
CA ALA A 109 20.09 -15.69 3.46
C ALA A 109 20.12 -17.20 3.16
N LYS A 110 20.62 -17.61 1.98
CA LYS A 110 20.62 -19.01 1.48
C LYS A 110 19.22 -19.64 1.46
N ILE A 111 18.22 -18.83 1.14
CA ILE A 111 16.82 -19.23 0.99
C ILE A 111 16.53 -19.48 -0.49
N THR A 112 15.77 -20.53 -0.78
CA THR A 112 15.28 -20.88 -2.12
C THR A 112 13.76 -20.75 -2.18
N GLU A 113 13.20 -20.81 -3.38
CA GLU A 113 11.73 -20.78 -3.55
C GLU A 113 11.02 -21.94 -2.85
N LYS A 114 11.70 -23.08 -2.64
CA LYS A 114 11.15 -24.24 -1.92
C LYS A 114 10.94 -23.97 -0.43
N ASP A 115 11.68 -23.03 0.11
CA ASP A 115 11.58 -22.64 1.52
C ASP A 115 10.44 -21.62 1.74
N LEU A 116 9.94 -21.01 0.65
CA LEU A 116 8.88 -20.01 0.71
C LEU A 116 7.50 -20.65 0.78
N TYR A 117 6.58 -19.91 1.39
CA TYR A 117 5.17 -20.26 1.41
C TYR A 117 4.61 -20.32 -0.02
N GLN A 118 3.80 -21.33 -0.31
CA GLN A 118 3.26 -21.55 -1.65
C GLN A 118 2.48 -20.33 -2.17
N GLY A 119 2.84 -19.86 -3.37
CA GLY A 119 2.22 -18.70 -4.02
C GLY A 119 2.99 -17.39 -3.89
N VAL A 120 3.98 -17.33 -2.98
CA VAL A 120 4.93 -16.21 -2.93
C VAL A 120 5.73 -16.19 -4.24
N LYS A 121 5.79 -15.01 -4.88
CA LYS A 121 6.57 -14.80 -6.11
C LYS A 121 7.93 -14.20 -5.76
N THR A 122 8.88 -14.31 -6.68
CA THR A 122 10.21 -13.72 -6.54
C THR A 122 10.41 -12.54 -7.48
N VAL A 123 11.16 -11.53 -7.02
CA VAL A 123 11.63 -10.41 -7.84
C VAL A 123 13.15 -10.28 -7.73
N PRO A 124 13.88 -9.82 -8.77
CA PRO A 124 15.34 -9.73 -8.72
C PRO A 124 15.89 -8.93 -7.52
N GLY A 125 15.20 -7.86 -7.13
CA GLY A 125 15.51 -7.06 -5.95
C GLY A 125 14.30 -6.27 -5.46
N GLY A 126 14.08 -6.25 -4.14
CA GLY A 126 12.91 -5.60 -3.53
C GLY A 126 12.93 -4.08 -3.71
N VAL A 127 14.07 -3.41 -3.50
CA VAL A 127 14.20 -1.96 -3.68
C VAL A 127 14.02 -1.57 -5.16
N GLY A 128 14.54 -2.36 -6.09
CA GLY A 128 14.35 -2.14 -7.52
C GLY A 128 12.88 -2.27 -7.94
N GLN A 129 12.14 -3.23 -7.36
CA GLN A 129 10.70 -3.35 -7.58
C GLN A 129 9.95 -2.11 -7.05
N ILE A 130 10.31 -1.60 -5.86
CA ILE A 130 9.72 -0.37 -5.31
C ILE A 130 9.96 0.83 -6.23
N MET A 131 11.20 0.99 -6.70
CA MET A 131 11.56 2.05 -7.64
C MET A 131 10.70 1.98 -8.90
N LYS A 132 10.64 0.81 -9.55
CA LYS A 132 9.81 0.58 -10.75
C LYS A 132 8.33 0.89 -10.52
N ARG A 133 7.78 0.51 -9.37
CA ARG A 133 6.38 0.80 -9.02
C ARG A 133 6.15 2.30 -8.83
N GLN A 134 7.01 2.96 -8.05
CA GLN A 134 6.89 4.41 -7.84
C GLN A 134 7.02 5.21 -9.15
N GLU A 135 7.93 4.82 -10.05
CA GLU A 135 8.07 5.41 -11.40
C GLU A 135 6.80 5.21 -12.25
N ALA A 136 6.11 4.08 -12.09
CA ALA A 136 4.81 3.82 -12.69
C ALA A 136 3.64 4.53 -11.97
N GLY A 137 3.94 5.44 -11.03
CA GLY A 137 2.96 6.20 -10.27
C GLY A 137 2.35 5.47 -9.08
N TRP A 138 2.96 4.37 -8.61
CA TRP A 138 2.43 3.61 -7.48
C TRP A 138 2.62 4.32 -6.15
N THR A 139 1.61 4.20 -5.29
CA THR A 139 1.72 4.63 -3.89
C THR A 139 2.66 3.67 -3.16
N TYR A 140 3.64 4.23 -2.46
CA TYR A 140 4.58 3.48 -1.63
C TYR A 140 4.23 3.64 -0.15
N ILE A 141 4.16 2.50 0.56
CA ILE A 141 3.95 2.49 2.01
C ILE A 141 5.01 1.60 2.66
N LYS A 142 5.79 2.18 3.58
CA LYS A 142 6.72 1.43 4.43
C LYS A 142 6.00 0.88 5.64
N ILE A 143 6.25 -0.39 5.95
CA ILE A 143 5.86 -1.06 7.19
C ILE A 143 7.10 -1.40 8.01
#